data_AF-A0A9W4B3Z9-F1
#
_entry.id   AF-A0A9W4B3Z9-F1
#
_cell.length_a   1.000
_cell.length_b   1.000
_cell.length_c   1.000
_cell.angle_alpha   90.00
_cell.angle_beta   90.00
_cell.angle_gamma   90.00
#
_symmetry.space_group_name_H-M   'P 1'
#
loop_
_entity.id
_entity.type
_entity.pdbx_description
1 polymer ?
#
loop_
_entity_poly.entity_id
_entity_poly.type
_entity_poly.pdbx_seq_one_letter_code
_entity_poly.pdbx_strand_id
1 'polypeptide(L)' 'MPGEPLRMPQTNDPSSTPKDATKATDDQREIQDKLDHQHDDPDAPGRHQTKDQVADET' A
#
# COMPACT_ATOMS: atom_id res chain seq x y z
N MET A 1 -28.72 36.59 -4.29
CA MET A 1 -27.30 36.19 -4.39
C MET A 1 -27.21 34.72 -3.98
N PRO A 2 -26.87 33.78 -4.87
CA PRO A 2 -26.58 32.42 -4.45
C PRO A 2 -25.23 32.40 -3.71
N GLY A 3 -25.21 31.83 -2.51
CA GLY A 3 -24.06 31.80 -1.60
C GLY A 3 -22.90 30.96 -2.13
N GLU A 4 -21.69 31.47 -1.93
CA GLU A 4 -20.45 30.74 -2.24
C GLU A 4 -20.33 29.47 -1.38
N PRO A 5 -19.88 28.34 -1.94
CA PRO A 5 -19.64 27.16 -1.13
C PRO A 5 -18.45 27.41 -0.18
N LEU A 6 -18.65 27.06 1.09
CA LEU A 6 -17.64 27.12 2.15
C LEU A 6 -16.38 26.36 1.70
N ARG A 7 -15.28 27.09 1.44
CA ARG A 7 -13.96 26.47 1.20
C ARG A 7 -13.59 25.62 2.41
N MET A 8 -13.49 24.31 2.22
CA MET A 8 -12.89 23.41 3.22
C MET A 8 -11.43 23.84 3.42
N PRO A 9 -10.95 23.99 4.67
CA PRO A 9 -9.55 24.30 4.90
C PRO A 9 -8.71 23.17 4.32
N GLN A 10 -7.86 23.49 3.34
CA GLN A 10 -6.81 22.58 2.90
C GLN A 10 -5.92 22.35 4.12
N THR A 11 -6.06 21.19 4.74
CA THR A 11 -5.07 20.67 5.66
C THR A 11 -3.75 20.72 4.92
N ASN A 12 -2.78 21.47 5.45
CA ASN A 12 -1.40 21.40 5.01
C ASN A 12 -0.91 19.99 5.37
N ASP A 13 -1.27 19.01 4.54
CA ASP A 13 -0.61 17.74 4.52
C ASP A 13 0.87 18.01 4.25
N PRO A 14 1.80 17.46 5.05
CA PRO A 14 3.20 17.55 4.72
C PRO A 14 3.37 17.03 3.29
N SER A 15 4.12 17.77 2.46
CA SER A 15 4.33 17.43 1.05
C SER A 15 4.52 15.92 0.89
N SER A 16 3.60 15.25 0.19
CA SER A 16 3.69 13.80 -0.08
C SER A 16 4.96 13.41 -0.85
N THR A 17 5.75 14.40 -1.27
CA THR A 17 7.01 14.21 -1.95
C THR A 17 8.11 13.83 -0.95
N PRO A 18 8.68 12.62 -1.03
CA PRO A 18 9.79 12.23 -0.18
C PRO A 18 11.02 13.11 -0.44
N LYS A 19 11.78 13.42 0.63
CA LYS A 19 13.04 14.19 0.53
C LYS A 19 14.07 13.52 -0.39
N ASP A 20 13.99 12.20 -0.51
CA ASP A 20 14.81 11.36 -1.36
C ASP A 20 13.97 10.17 -1.82
N ALA A 21 13.61 10.14 -3.10
CA ALA A 21 12.78 9.07 -3.68
C ALA A 21 13.51 7.71 -3.79
N THR A 22 14.83 7.67 -3.52
CA THR A 22 15.59 6.42 -3.46
C THR A 22 15.47 5.72 -2.10
N LYS A 23 14.89 6.41 -1.11
CA LYS A 23 14.74 5.91 0.26
C LYS A 23 13.26 5.77 0.61
N ALA A 24 12.89 4.61 1.14
CA ALA A 24 11.60 4.44 1.78
C ALA A 24 11.45 5.43 2.96
N THR A 25 10.22 5.84 3.27
CA THR A 25 9.90 6.47 4.55
C THR A 25 9.97 5.43 5.69
N ASP A 26 9.93 5.87 6.94
CA ASP A 26 9.91 4.95 8.09
C ASP A 26 8.66 4.05 8.06
N ASP A 27 7.49 4.62 7.80
CA ASP A 27 6.24 3.85 7.68
C ASP A 27 6.29 2.85 6.52
N GLN A 28 6.90 3.24 5.39
CA GLN A 28 7.09 2.34 4.24
C GLN A 28 8.07 1.21 4.55
N ARG A 29 9.15 1.48 5.31
CA ARG A 29 10.06 0.44 5.80
C ARG A 29 9.33 -0.58 6.66
N GLU A 30 8.53 -0.12 7.62
CA GLU A 30 7.80 -1.02 8.52
C GLU A 30 6.79 -1.89 7.76
N ILE A 31 6.11 -1.34 6.75
CA ILE A 31 5.21 -2.11 5.88
C ILE A 31 6.01 -3.11 5.05
N GLN A 32 7.17 -2.72 4.50
CA GLN A 32 8.00 -3.60 3.69
C GLN A 32 8.55 -4.77 4.51
N ASP A 33 9.04 -4.52 5.72
CA ASP A 33 9.52 -5.57 6.64
C ASP A 33 8.40 -6.58 6.95
N LYS A 34 7.16 -6.11 7.14
CA LYS A 34 6.01 -7.01 7.34
C LYS A 34 5.71 -7.85 6.11
N LEU A 35 5.80 -7.28 4.90
CA LEU A 35 5.55 -7.97 3.64
C LEU A 35 6.63 -9.02 3.32
N ASP A 36 7.90 -8.70 3.57
CA ASP A 36 9.02 -9.60 3.25
C ASP A 36 8.94 -10.92 4.04
N HIS A 37 8.39 -10.88 5.26
CA HIS A 37 8.14 -12.06 6.10
C HIS A 37 6.79 -12.74 5.86
N GLN A 38 5.90 -12.20 5.00
CA GLN A 38 4.60 -12.83 4.73
C GLN A 38 4.72 -14.21 4.06
N HIS A 39 5.82 -14.46 3.33
CA HIS A 39 6.04 -15.75 2.68
C HIS A 39 6.66 -16.81 3.60
N ASP A 40 7.12 -16.41 4.79
CA ASP A 40 7.64 -17.34 5.80
C ASP A 40 6.52 -18.05 6.56
N ASP A 41 5.28 -17.56 6.46
CA ASP A 41 4.11 -18.16 7.12
C ASP A 41 3.81 -19.56 6.52
N PRO A 42 3.96 -20.67 7.29
CA PRO A 42 3.61 -22.02 6.83
C PRO A 42 2.14 -22.18 6.45
N ASP A 43 1.27 -21.34 6.99
CA ASP A 43 -0.17 -21.38 6.79
C ASP A 43 -0.63 -20.32 5.76
N ALA A 44 0.31 -19.67 5.06
CA ALA A 44 -0.01 -18.63 4.08
C ALA A 44 -0.97 -19.14 2.98
N PRO A 45 -2.05 -18.41 2.68
CA PRO A 45 -2.95 -18.75 1.60
C PRO A 45 -2.17 -18.70 0.28
N GLY A 46 -2.09 -19.83 -0.42
CA GLY A 46 -1.32 -19.94 -1.65
C GLY A 46 -0.10 -20.87 -1.58
N ARG A 47 0.41 -21.23 -0.38
CA ARG A 47 1.62 -22.07 -0.26
C ARG A 47 1.50 -23.45 -0.93
N HIS A 48 0.29 -23.97 -1.04
CA HIS A 48 0.02 -25.25 -1.68
C HIS A 48 -0.61 -25.12 -3.07
N GLN A 49 -0.85 -23.90 -3.55
CA GLN A 49 -1.46 -23.65 -4.86
C GLN A 49 -0.47 -24.04 -5.96
N THR A 50 -0.76 -25.08 -6.72
CA THR A 50 -0.02 -25.44 -7.95
C THR A 50 -0.67 -24.81 -9.17
N LYS A 51 0.07 -24.74 -10.28
CA LYS A 51 -0.45 -24.21 -11.55
C LYS A 51 -1.73 -24.92 -12.01
N ASP A 52 -1.87 -26.20 -11.64
CA ASP A 52 -3.02 -27.04 -11.96
C ASP A 52 -4.26 -26.76 -11.09
N GLN A 53 -4.11 -25.95 -10.03
CA GLN A 53 -5.18 -25.58 -9.10
C GLN A 53 -5.77 -24.20 -9.38
N VAL A 54 -5.17 -23.44 -10.29
CA VAL A 54 -5.68 -22.15 -10.76
C VAL A 54 -6.48 -22.39 -12.03
N ALA A 55 -7.70 -21.87 -12.09
CA ALA A 55 -8.48 -21.92 -13.32
C ALA A 55 -7.79 -21.09 -14.40
N ASP A 56 -7.64 -21.64 -15.61
CA ASP A 56 -7.20 -20.86 -16.77
C ASP A 56 -8.24 -19.77 -17.06
N GLU A 57 -7.80 -18.51 -17.08
CA GLU A 57 -8.64 -17.38 -17.50
C GLU A 57 -8.68 -17.34 -19.04
N THR A 58 -9.88 -17.37 -19.63
CA THR A 58 -10.15 -17.36 -21.08
C THR A 58 -10.74 -16.04 -21.55
#